data_AF-A0AAN7JDQ3-F1
#
_entry.id   AF-A0AAN7JDQ3-F1
#
_cell.length_a   1.000
_cell.length_b   1.000
_cell.length_c   1.000
_cell.angle_alpha   90.00
_cell.angle_beta   90.00
_cell.angle_gamma   90.00
#
_symmetry.space_group_name_H-M   'P 1'
#
loop_
_entity.id
_entity.type
_entity.pdbx_description
1 polymer ?
#
loop_
_entity_poly.entity_id
_entity_poly.type
_entity_poly.pdbx_seq_one_letter_code
_entity_poly.pdbx_strand_id
1 'polypeptide(L)'
;MISITPTTLVLHRNPSFFFFFPSTTTRPNPTYPSFFTVRSSSSSSASSTSLQELEKEQGELRSELYASAPFLPIKSAKRVILVRHGQSTWNEEGRIQGSSDFSVLTKKGEAQAETSRQMLIDDSFDACFSSPLIRSKRTAEIIWGSRETELITDSDLREIDLYSFQGLLKHEGKAKFGPAFRQWQVDAANFNIDGHYPVRELWARARSCWTRILLHESRSVLVVAHNAVNQALVATAIGLGTEYFRILLQSNCGVSVLDFTPQPEGRSPFICLNRLNQTPNSPIAAGSSGGRKTSNRIILACHGYTQSNPEASTSGDLPMNMLGIIQSQKTAELLLDLKVSSIISSPKKACFETAMAISRIAWVLTVCHAMWR
;
A
#
# COMPACT_ATOMS: atom_id res chain seq x y z
N MET A 1 9.19 33.36 -43.13
CA MET A 1 9.47 32.02 -43.71
C MET A 1 10.10 31.20 -42.59
N ILE A 2 9.56 30.13 -42.02
CA ILE A 2 8.32 29.35 -42.20
C ILE A 2 7.80 29.13 -40.78
N SER A 3 6.52 29.47 -40.58
CA SER A 3 5.74 29.24 -39.37
C SER A 3 5.12 27.86 -39.46
N ILE A 4 5.20 27.05 -38.40
CA ILE A 4 4.41 25.82 -38.27
C ILE A 4 3.50 26.00 -37.06
N THR A 5 2.22 26.17 -37.37
CA THR A 5 1.07 26.30 -36.48
C THR A 5 0.73 24.99 -35.76
N PRO A 6 0.06 25.04 -34.60
CA PRO A 6 -0.45 23.86 -33.90
C PRO A 6 -1.71 23.31 -34.59
N THR A 7 -1.70 22.02 -34.89
CA THR A 7 -2.89 21.32 -35.42
C THR A 7 -3.87 21.05 -34.30
N THR A 8 -4.97 21.80 -34.32
CA THR A 8 -6.18 21.61 -33.55
C THR A 8 -6.76 20.21 -33.78
N LEU A 9 -6.79 19.36 -32.75
CA LEU A 9 -7.56 18.12 -32.79
C LEU A 9 -8.97 18.42 -32.26
N VAL A 10 -9.87 18.67 -33.22
CA VAL A 10 -11.31 18.79 -33.01
C VAL A 10 -11.86 17.41 -32.64
N LEU A 11 -12.21 17.19 -31.38
CA LEU A 11 -13.09 16.08 -31.00
C LEU A 11 -14.53 16.57 -31.03
N HIS A 12 -15.24 16.08 -32.04
CA HIS A 12 -16.66 16.26 -32.26
C HIS A 12 -17.47 15.95 -30.98
N ARG A 13 -18.19 16.97 -30.49
CA ARG A 13 -19.42 16.79 -29.72
C ARG A 13 -20.49 16.21 -30.65
N ASN A 14 -21.10 15.10 -30.26
CA ASN A 14 -22.45 14.72 -30.69
C ASN A 14 -22.98 13.54 -29.85
N PRO A 15 -24.29 13.35 -29.73
CA PRO A 15 -25.20 14.19 -28.98
C PRO A 15 -25.89 13.39 -27.85
N SER A 16 -26.56 14.12 -26.98
CA SER A 16 -27.43 13.64 -25.91
C SER A 16 -28.37 12.51 -26.36
N PHE A 17 -28.22 11.32 -25.78
CA PHE A 17 -29.29 10.31 -25.80
C PHE A 17 -30.25 10.61 -24.65
N PHE A 18 -31.28 11.41 -24.94
CA PHE A 18 -32.50 11.47 -24.14
C PHE A 18 -33.31 10.20 -24.43
N PHE A 19 -33.40 9.28 -23.46
CA PHE A 19 -34.45 8.27 -23.48
C PHE A 19 -35.70 8.84 -22.80
N PHE A 20 -36.70 9.17 -23.62
CA PHE A 20 -38.09 9.33 -23.19
C PHE A 20 -38.59 7.99 -22.65
N PHE A 21 -39.12 7.98 -21.42
CA PHE A 21 -39.95 6.87 -20.93
C PHE A 21 -41.40 7.12 -21.35
N PRO A 22 -42.06 6.22 -22.11
CA PRO A 22 -43.50 6.12 -22.08
C PRO A 22 -43.91 5.37 -20.80
N SER A 23 -44.84 5.97 -20.07
CA SER A 23 -45.50 5.41 -18.91
C SER A 23 -46.31 4.15 -19.23
N THR A 24 -46.32 3.25 -18.24
CA THR A 24 -47.28 2.16 -17.97
C THR A 24 -47.48 1.08 -19.03
N THR A 25 -46.89 -0.10 -18.80
CA THR A 25 -47.61 -1.38 -18.86
C THR A 25 -46.83 -2.47 -18.12
N THR A 26 -47.50 -3.14 -17.20
CA THR A 26 -47.02 -4.22 -16.33
C THR A 26 -46.71 -5.50 -17.12
N ARG A 27 -45.46 -5.98 -17.14
CA ARG A 27 -45.08 -7.36 -17.47
C ARG A 27 -43.80 -7.80 -16.73
N PRO A 28 -43.62 -9.11 -16.48
CA PRO A 28 -42.89 -9.63 -15.31
C PRO A 28 -41.37 -9.61 -15.48
N ASN A 29 -40.68 -9.60 -14.32
CA ASN A 29 -39.22 -9.64 -14.17
C ASN A 29 -38.55 -10.70 -15.08
N PRO A 30 -37.54 -10.33 -15.89
CA PRO A 30 -36.68 -11.33 -16.50
C PRO A 30 -35.72 -11.89 -15.43
N THR A 31 -35.79 -13.19 -15.23
CA THR A 31 -34.83 -13.97 -14.44
C THR A 31 -33.50 -14.03 -15.19
N TYR A 32 -32.49 -13.32 -14.67
CA TYR A 32 -31.11 -13.42 -15.16
C TYR A 32 -30.43 -14.70 -14.62
N PRO A 33 -29.71 -15.48 -15.45
CA PRO A 33 -28.93 -16.61 -14.95
C PRO A 33 -27.69 -16.11 -14.20
N SER A 34 -27.63 -16.34 -12.88
CA SER A 34 -26.51 -15.93 -12.02
C SER A 34 -25.34 -16.91 -12.13
N PHE A 35 -24.26 -16.53 -12.81
CA PHE A 35 -23.02 -17.33 -12.89
C PHE A 35 -21.99 -17.00 -11.80
N PHE A 36 -22.31 -16.09 -10.87
CA PHE A 36 -21.49 -15.82 -9.69
C PHE A 36 -22.22 -16.25 -8.42
N THR A 37 -21.62 -17.19 -7.67
CA THR A 37 -22.15 -17.58 -6.36
C THR A 37 -21.71 -16.55 -5.32
N VAL A 38 -22.61 -15.62 -4.97
CA VAL A 38 -22.44 -14.78 -3.77
C VAL A 38 -22.79 -15.65 -2.56
N ARG A 39 -21.80 -16.00 -1.74
CA ARG A 39 -22.02 -16.78 -0.51
C ARG A 39 -22.03 -15.86 0.70
N SER A 40 -23.08 -15.93 1.50
CA SER A 40 -23.19 -15.29 2.82
C SER A 40 -22.75 -16.30 3.90
N SER A 41 -21.99 -15.86 4.90
CA SER A 41 -21.58 -16.71 6.02
C SER A 41 -22.48 -16.47 7.23
N SER A 42 -23.13 -17.54 7.71
CA SER A 42 -23.81 -17.60 9.01
C SER A 42 -22.91 -18.35 10.00
N SER A 43 -22.66 -17.77 11.17
CA SER A 43 -21.80 -18.31 12.23
C SER A 43 -22.43 -19.51 12.94
N SER A 44 -21.67 -20.61 13.08
CA SER A 44 -21.95 -21.71 14.01
C SER A 44 -20.97 -21.66 15.19
N SER A 45 -21.52 -21.67 16.41
CA SER A 45 -20.79 -21.60 17.68
C SER A 45 -20.26 -22.97 18.11
N ALA A 46 -18.95 -23.08 18.38
CA ALA A 46 -18.34 -24.24 19.04
C ALA A 46 -17.63 -23.80 20.34
N SER A 47 -17.71 -24.64 21.38
CA SER A 47 -17.31 -24.39 22.76
C SER A 47 -15.79 -24.27 22.97
N SER A 48 -15.36 -23.32 23.80
CA SER A 48 -13.99 -22.77 23.83
C SER A 48 -13.33 -22.77 25.22
N THR A 49 -13.40 -23.86 25.98
CA THR A 49 -12.89 -23.83 27.37
C THR A 49 -11.43 -24.26 27.53
N SER A 50 -10.85 -25.07 26.63
CA SER A 50 -9.46 -25.57 26.79
C SER A 50 -8.39 -24.80 25.99
N LEU A 51 -8.80 -23.95 25.04
CA LEU A 51 -7.89 -23.11 24.25
C LEU A 51 -7.53 -21.80 24.97
N GLN A 52 -8.37 -21.35 25.91
CA GLN A 52 -8.23 -20.04 26.54
C GLN A 52 -7.10 -19.96 27.57
N GLU A 53 -6.70 -21.07 28.21
CA GLU A 53 -5.61 -21.06 29.20
C GLU A 53 -4.22 -21.12 28.54
N LEU A 54 -4.06 -21.88 27.46
CA LEU A 54 -2.82 -21.93 26.67
C LEU A 54 -2.57 -20.64 25.88
N GLU A 55 -3.63 -19.96 25.41
CA GLU A 55 -3.53 -18.64 24.77
C GLU A 55 -3.15 -17.52 25.76
N LYS A 56 -3.50 -17.68 27.05
CA LYS A 56 -3.24 -16.66 28.08
C LYS A 56 -1.77 -16.59 28.49
N GLU A 57 -1.14 -17.74 28.77
CA GLU A 57 0.29 -17.80 29.11
C GLU A 57 1.20 -17.45 27.92
N GLN A 58 0.84 -17.86 26.69
CA GLN A 58 1.54 -17.42 25.48
C GLN A 58 1.26 -15.96 25.11
N GLY A 59 0.10 -15.42 25.47
CA GLY A 59 -0.28 -14.03 25.25
C GLY A 59 0.48 -13.06 26.16
N GLU A 60 0.64 -13.39 27.44
CA GLU A 60 1.37 -12.56 28.41
C GLU A 60 2.89 -12.54 28.09
N LEU A 61 3.50 -13.68 27.77
CA LEU A 61 4.91 -13.74 27.39
C LEU A 61 5.21 -13.06 26.03
N ARG A 62 4.25 -13.09 25.09
CA ARG A 62 4.36 -12.36 23.80
C ARG A 62 4.17 -10.86 23.98
N SER A 63 3.27 -10.43 24.85
CA SER A 63 3.00 -9.00 25.08
C SER A 63 4.25 -8.24 25.55
N GLU A 64 5.06 -8.85 26.44
CA GLU A 64 6.28 -8.22 26.96
C GLU A 64 7.44 -8.19 25.95
N LEU A 65 7.54 -9.18 25.05
CA LEU A 65 8.58 -9.24 24.01
C LEU A 65 8.27 -8.38 22.76
N TYR A 66 7.01 -7.99 22.57
CA TYR A 66 6.54 -7.21 21.40
C TYR A 66 5.98 -5.83 21.73
N ALA A 67 6.00 -5.38 22.99
CA ALA A 67 5.65 -4.02 23.34
C ALA A 67 6.61 -3.03 22.67
N SER A 68 6.26 -2.60 21.45
CA SER A 68 6.97 -1.56 20.73
C SER A 68 7.07 -0.34 21.64
N ALA A 69 8.28 0.11 21.93
CA ALA A 69 8.49 1.28 22.77
C ALA A 69 7.57 2.42 22.27
N PRO A 70 6.79 3.05 23.18
CA PRO A 70 5.82 4.07 22.79
C PRO A 70 6.53 5.24 22.10
N PHE A 71 5.90 5.79 21.05
CA PHE A 71 6.38 7.01 20.42
C PHE A 71 6.29 8.19 21.40
N LEU A 72 7.23 9.12 21.27
CA LEU A 72 7.17 10.36 22.02
C LEU A 72 5.89 11.14 21.68
N PRO A 73 5.29 11.85 22.66
CA PRO A 73 4.14 12.69 22.40
C PRO A 73 4.48 13.79 21.38
N ILE A 74 3.56 14.06 20.47
CA ILE A 74 3.71 15.11 19.46
C ILE A 74 2.78 16.27 19.77
N LYS A 75 3.24 17.50 19.46
CA LYS A 75 2.49 18.74 19.74
C LYS A 75 1.38 19.02 18.74
N SER A 76 1.50 18.52 17.51
CA SER A 76 0.55 18.74 16.43
C SER A 76 0.42 17.51 15.55
N ALA A 77 -0.70 17.39 14.84
CA ALA A 77 -0.89 16.33 13.84
C ALA A 77 0.19 16.39 12.76
N LYS A 78 0.62 15.21 12.32
CA LYS A 78 1.68 15.03 11.32
C LYS A 78 1.28 14.01 10.28
N ARG A 79 1.51 14.33 9.01
CA ARG A 79 1.39 13.43 7.89
C ARG A 79 2.78 13.13 7.34
N VAL A 80 3.11 11.84 7.23
CA VAL A 80 4.40 11.37 6.75
C VAL A 80 4.20 10.49 5.52
N ILE A 81 4.83 10.89 4.42
CA ILE A 81 4.71 10.25 3.10
C ILE A 81 6.03 9.54 2.82
N LEU A 82 6.03 8.22 2.88
CA LEU A 82 7.19 7.39 2.59
C LEU A 82 7.22 7.03 1.12
N VAL A 83 8.35 7.24 0.45
CA VAL A 83 8.58 6.88 -0.94
C VAL A 83 9.82 5.99 -1.04
N ARG A 84 9.69 4.85 -1.70
CA ARG A 84 10.87 4.03 -2.06
C ARG A 84 11.55 4.62 -3.29
N HIS A 85 12.88 4.60 -3.35
CA HIS A 85 13.63 5.00 -4.54
C HIS A 85 13.17 4.29 -5.85
N GLY A 86 13.37 4.95 -6.98
CA GLY A 86 13.12 4.39 -8.32
C GLY A 86 14.00 3.19 -8.63
N GLN A 87 13.73 2.46 -9.72
CA GLN A 87 14.57 1.32 -10.13
C GLN A 87 16.04 1.75 -10.25
N SER A 88 16.95 1.03 -9.58
CA SER A 88 18.40 1.20 -9.71
C SER A 88 19.04 0.18 -10.66
N THR A 89 20.28 0.42 -11.08
CA THR A 89 21.07 -0.53 -11.89
C THR A 89 21.14 -1.91 -11.24
N TRP A 90 21.38 -1.96 -9.92
CA TRP A 90 21.39 -3.23 -9.18
C TRP A 90 19.99 -3.84 -8.99
N ASN A 91 18.89 -3.07 -9.09
CA ASN A 91 17.57 -3.69 -9.18
C ASN A 91 17.40 -4.44 -10.49
N GLU A 92 17.83 -3.83 -11.60
CA GLU A 92 17.76 -4.42 -12.94
C GLU A 92 18.64 -5.67 -13.06
N GLU A 93 19.86 -5.62 -12.53
CA GLU A 93 20.79 -6.75 -12.49
C GLU A 93 20.37 -7.85 -11.48
N GLY A 94 19.48 -7.53 -10.55
CA GLY A 94 19.07 -8.45 -9.49
C GLY A 94 20.14 -8.69 -8.41
N ARG A 95 21.01 -7.72 -8.17
CA ARG A 95 22.03 -7.74 -7.11
C ARG A 95 21.46 -7.44 -5.72
N ILE A 96 22.13 -7.99 -4.71
CA ILE A 96 21.89 -7.68 -3.30
C ILE A 96 22.49 -6.30 -3.01
N GLN A 97 21.64 -5.29 -2.80
CA GLN A 97 22.10 -3.90 -2.63
C GLN A 97 22.60 -3.62 -1.22
N GLY A 98 21.73 -3.84 -0.25
CA GLY A 98 21.92 -3.29 1.10
C GLY A 98 22.22 -1.79 1.05
N SER A 99 23.07 -1.31 1.96
CA SER A 99 23.46 0.09 2.11
C SER A 99 24.64 0.52 1.23
N SER A 100 25.08 -0.31 0.28
CA SER A 100 26.05 0.07 -0.74
C SER A 100 25.56 1.28 -1.57
N ASP A 101 26.48 2.20 -1.86
CA ASP A 101 26.20 3.41 -2.65
C ASP A 101 26.65 3.33 -4.12
N PHE A 102 27.02 2.14 -4.60
CA PHE A 102 27.46 1.95 -5.98
C PHE A 102 26.34 1.94 -7.02
N SER A 103 25.07 1.77 -6.61
CA SER A 103 23.94 1.69 -7.53
C SER A 103 23.28 3.05 -7.75
N VAL A 104 23.09 3.41 -9.01
CA VAL A 104 22.40 4.65 -9.45
C VAL A 104 21.02 4.32 -10.02
N LEU A 105 20.16 5.33 -10.19
CA LEU A 105 18.88 5.13 -10.88
C LEU A 105 19.11 4.77 -12.35
N THR A 106 18.26 3.88 -12.88
CA THR A 106 18.15 3.69 -14.33
C THR A 106 17.28 4.79 -14.92
N LYS A 107 17.26 4.93 -16.26
CA LYS A 107 16.31 5.82 -16.96
C LYS A 107 14.85 5.50 -16.58
N LYS A 108 14.53 4.22 -16.40
CA LYS A 108 13.23 3.77 -15.92
C LYS A 108 12.98 4.22 -14.46
N GLY A 109 14.00 4.16 -13.60
CA GLY A 109 13.91 4.66 -12.24
C GLY A 109 13.66 6.17 -12.16
N GLU A 110 14.32 6.96 -13.01
CA GLU A 110 14.06 8.41 -13.10
C GLU A 110 12.64 8.70 -13.60
N ALA A 111 12.19 8.00 -14.64
CA ALA A 111 10.81 8.13 -15.12
C ALA A 111 9.76 7.75 -14.06
N GLN A 112 10.03 6.72 -13.26
CA GLN A 112 9.20 6.34 -12.11
C GLN A 112 9.14 7.47 -11.07
N ALA A 113 10.26 8.10 -10.76
CA ALA A 113 10.32 9.22 -9.82
C ALA A 113 9.52 10.42 -10.33
N GLU A 114 9.59 10.73 -11.62
CA GLU A 114 8.77 11.79 -12.23
C GLU A 114 7.27 11.45 -12.17
N THR A 115 6.89 10.19 -12.42
CA THR A 115 5.46 9.82 -12.30
C THR A 115 4.98 9.94 -10.85
N SER A 116 5.81 9.59 -9.86
CA SER A 116 5.48 9.81 -8.45
C SER A 116 5.44 11.29 -8.07
N ARG A 117 6.28 12.14 -8.67
CA ARG A 117 6.17 13.60 -8.53
C ARG A 117 4.79 14.10 -8.98
N GLN A 118 4.32 13.65 -10.14
CA GLN A 118 3.00 14.02 -10.66
C GLN A 118 1.86 13.47 -9.78
N MET A 119 2.00 12.25 -9.26
CA MET A 119 1.02 11.67 -8.34
C MET A 119 0.90 12.45 -7.01
N LEU A 120 1.98 13.14 -6.61
CA LEU A 120 2.09 13.91 -5.37
C LEU A 120 2.03 15.44 -5.63
N ILE A 121 1.54 15.87 -6.80
CA ILE A 121 1.58 17.29 -7.18
C ILE A 121 0.68 18.16 -6.28
N ASP A 122 -0.45 17.61 -5.86
CA ASP A 122 -1.43 18.28 -4.99
C ASP A 122 -1.08 18.15 -3.49
N ASP A 123 -0.10 17.31 -3.15
CA ASP A 123 0.39 17.19 -1.78
C ASP A 123 1.39 18.32 -1.48
N SER A 124 1.09 19.11 -0.45
CA SER A 124 2.01 20.11 0.11
C SER A 124 2.96 19.46 1.11
N PHE A 125 4.26 19.75 1.01
CA PHE A 125 5.28 19.26 1.93
C PHE A 125 6.06 20.43 2.54
N ASP A 126 6.23 20.39 3.86
CA ASP A 126 6.98 21.40 4.60
C ASP A 126 8.49 21.06 4.65
N ALA A 127 8.83 19.76 4.57
CA ALA A 127 10.19 19.26 4.56
C ALA A 127 10.30 17.94 3.80
N CYS A 128 11.50 17.64 3.28
CA CYS A 128 11.85 16.36 2.70
C CYS A 128 13.01 15.72 3.45
N PHE A 129 12.83 14.51 3.98
CA PHE A 129 13.93 13.69 4.46
C PHE A 129 14.35 12.70 3.37
N SER A 130 15.66 12.51 3.18
CA SER A 130 16.18 11.53 2.25
C SER A 130 17.31 10.69 2.85
N SER A 131 17.37 9.43 2.44
CA SER A 131 18.56 8.60 2.63
C SER A 131 19.79 9.25 1.96
N PRO A 132 21.00 9.09 2.51
CA PRO A 132 22.23 9.56 1.89
C PRO A 132 22.56 8.85 0.56
N LEU A 133 22.08 7.62 0.37
CA LEU A 133 22.41 6.80 -0.80
C LEU A 133 21.90 7.43 -2.10
N ILE A 134 22.76 7.50 -3.11
CA ILE A 134 22.62 8.27 -4.35
C ILE A 134 21.33 7.97 -5.11
N ARG A 135 20.92 6.69 -5.17
CA ARG A 135 19.64 6.29 -5.80
C ARG A 135 18.42 6.92 -5.12
N SER A 136 18.46 7.03 -3.79
CA SER A 136 17.36 7.59 -3.00
C SER A 136 17.38 9.10 -3.02
N LYS A 137 18.58 9.69 -2.84
CA LYS A 137 18.79 11.13 -2.99
C LYS A 137 18.34 11.65 -4.35
N ARG A 138 18.72 10.97 -5.44
CA ARG A 138 18.30 11.34 -6.80
C ARG A 138 16.78 11.23 -6.98
N THR A 139 16.15 10.21 -6.40
CA THR A 139 14.67 10.10 -6.42
C THR A 139 14.05 11.28 -5.66
N ALA A 140 14.61 11.64 -4.51
CA ALA A 140 14.15 12.77 -3.70
C ALA A 140 14.27 14.09 -4.47
N GLU A 141 15.41 14.36 -5.09
CA GLU A 141 15.63 15.55 -5.92
C GLU A 141 14.60 15.68 -7.04
N ILE A 142 14.28 14.59 -7.74
CA ILE A 142 13.26 14.59 -8.81
C ILE A 142 11.88 14.93 -8.24
N ILE A 143 11.45 14.24 -7.17
CA ILE A 143 10.12 14.45 -6.57
C ILE A 143 10.01 15.84 -5.95
N TRP A 144 11.06 16.28 -5.26
CA TRP A 144 11.14 17.58 -4.60
C TRP A 144 11.14 18.71 -5.62
N GLY A 145 11.86 18.54 -6.73
CA GLY A 145 12.00 19.51 -7.81
C GLY A 145 12.50 20.87 -7.30
N SER A 146 11.81 21.94 -7.67
CA SER A 146 12.20 23.33 -7.39
C SER A 146 11.63 23.89 -6.07
N ARG A 147 11.25 23.04 -5.12
CA ARG A 147 10.74 23.51 -3.83
C ARG A 147 11.88 24.14 -3.03
N GLU A 148 11.63 25.32 -2.45
CA GLU A 148 12.61 26.08 -1.66
C GLU A 148 12.81 25.51 -0.25
N THR A 149 11.89 24.66 0.21
CA THR A 149 11.92 24.02 1.53
C THR A 149 13.04 22.98 1.64
N GLU A 150 13.47 22.73 2.89
CA GLU A 150 14.68 21.96 3.19
C GLU A 150 14.58 20.48 2.76
N LEU A 151 15.63 20.01 2.07
CA LEU A 151 15.90 18.59 1.84
C LEU A 151 16.97 18.12 2.85
N ILE A 152 16.52 17.43 3.89
CA ILE A 152 17.29 16.95 5.02
C ILE A 152 17.81 15.55 4.71
N THR A 153 19.14 15.37 4.72
CA THR A 153 19.72 14.02 4.55
C THR A 153 19.87 13.35 5.90
N ASP A 154 19.44 12.10 6.01
CA ASP A 154 19.47 11.33 7.25
C ASP A 154 20.10 9.95 7.08
N SER A 155 21.21 9.70 7.78
CA SER A 155 22.00 8.48 7.65
C SER A 155 21.25 7.20 8.03
N ASP A 156 20.23 7.30 8.87
CA ASP A 156 19.44 6.16 9.34
C ASP A 156 18.32 5.78 8.38
N LEU A 157 18.03 6.64 7.40
CA LEU A 157 17.16 6.32 6.28
C LEU A 157 17.85 5.46 5.22
N ARG A 158 19.16 5.16 5.34
CA ARG A 158 19.84 4.26 4.40
C ARG A 158 19.16 2.89 4.34
N GLU A 159 19.51 2.06 3.37
CA GLU A 159 18.94 0.70 3.26
C GLU A 159 19.48 -0.22 4.36
N ILE A 160 18.92 -1.42 4.50
CA ILE A 160 19.46 -2.46 5.40
C ILE A 160 20.95 -2.72 5.13
N ASP A 161 21.76 -2.70 6.19
CA ASP A 161 23.18 -3.01 6.09
C ASP A 161 23.33 -4.54 5.96
N LEU A 162 23.86 -5.00 4.82
CA LEU A 162 24.06 -6.44 4.57
C LEU A 162 25.54 -6.83 4.50
N TYR A 163 26.44 -5.92 4.85
CA TYR A 163 27.86 -6.19 5.06
C TYR A 163 28.50 -6.99 3.91
N SER A 164 29.16 -8.12 4.18
CA SER A 164 29.81 -8.99 3.18
C SER A 164 28.87 -9.62 2.14
N PHE A 165 27.56 -9.47 2.32
CA PHE A 165 26.52 -9.99 1.44
C PHE A 165 26.18 -9.05 0.26
N GLN A 166 26.57 -7.77 0.37
CA GLN A 166 26.24 -6.73 -0.61
C GLN A 166 27.05 -6.90 -1.92
N GLY A 167 26.48 -6.46 -3.03
CA GLY A 167 27.13 -6.48 -4.35
C GLY A 167 26.99 -7.78 -5.12
N LEU A 168 26.67 -8.89 -4.44
CA LEU A 168 26.53 -10.20 -5.08
C LEU A 168 25.21 -10.31 -5.85
N LEU A 169 25.25 -10.99 -6.99
CA LEU A 169 24.05 -11.55 -7.61
C LEU A 169 23.48 -12.63 -6.68
N LYS A 170 22.16 -12.85 -6.76
CA LYS A 170 21.49 -13.83 -5.89
C LYS A 170 22.10 -15.24 -6.00
N HIS A 171 22.50 -15.67 -7.19
CA HIS A 171 23.11 -16.99 -7.38
C HIS A 171 24.53 -17.06 -6.80
N GLU A 172 25.31 -15.98 -6.90
CA GLU A 172 26.65 -15.86 -6.27
C GLU A 172 26.53 -15.88 -4.75
N GLY A 173 25.57 -15.12 -4.18
CA GLY A 173 25.30 -15.11 -2.74
C GLY A 173 24.90 -16.50 -2.23
N LYS A 174 24.05 -17.22 -2.98
CA LYS A 174 23.68 -18.60 -2.65
C LYS A 174 24.89 -19.53 -2.66
N ALA A 175 25.73 -19.44 -3.68
CA ALA A 175 26.94 -20.27 -3.79
C ALA A 175 27.95 -19.98 -2.67
N LYS A 176 28.16 -18.71 -2.35
CA LYS A 176 29.16 -18.27 -1.36
C LYS A 176 28.74 -18.52 0.10
N PHE A 177 27.47 -18.32 0.43
CA PHE A 177 27.00 -18.31 1.83
C PHE A 177 26.03 -19.44 2.19
N GLY A 178 25.60 -20.26 1.22
CA GLY A 178 24.87 -21.51 1.43
C GLY A 178 23.78 -21.44 2.52
N PRO A 179 23.97 -22.06 3.71
CA PRO A 179 23.01 -22.03 4.81
C PRO A 179 22.61 -20.62 5.28
N ALA A 180 23.56 -19.68 5.35
CA ALA A 180 23.26 -18.30 5.77
C ALA A 180 22.38 -17.59 4.73
N PHE A 181 22.60 -17.84 3.43
CA PHE A 181 21.70 -17.35 2.38
C PHE A 181 20.29 -17.94 2.52
N ARG A 182 20.18 -19.22 2.89
CA ARG A 182 18.87 -19.84 3.17
C ARG A 182 18.19 -19.22 4.38
N GLN A 183 18.93 -18.97 5.47
CA GLN A 183 18.40 -18.29 6.65
C GLN A 183 17.90 -16.89 6.30
N TRP A 184 18.66 -16.11 5.52
CA TRP A 184 18.23 -14.83 5.00
C TRP A 184 16.91 -14.90 4.20
N GLN A 185 16.58 -16.04 3.57
CA GLN A 185 15.34 -16.19 2.82
C GLN A 185 14.14 -16.52 3.71
N VAL A 186 14.32 -17.38 4.71
CA VAL A 186 13.21 -17.98 5.48
C VAL A 186 13.04 -17.42 6.88
N ASP A 187 14.12 -16.90 7.48
CA ASP A 187 14.18 -16.38 8.84
C ASP A 187 15.15 -15.19 8.91
N ALA A 188 14.80 -14.14 8.19
CA ALA A 188 15.64 -12.95 8.06
C ALA A 188 15.79 -12.18 9.39
N ALA A 189 14.84 -12.31 10.33
CA ALA A 189 14.92 -11.66 11.64
C ALA A 189 16.06 -12.23 12.52
N ASN A 190 16.40 -13.51 12.33
CA ASN A 190 17.50 -14.18 13.03
C ASN A 190 18.74 -14.39 12.16
N PHE A 191 18.72 -13.93 10.91
CA PHE A 191 19.88 -13.97 10.02
C PHE A 191 21.03 -13.18 10.63
N ASN A 192 22.17 -13.86 10.78
CA ASN A 192 23.43 -13.27 11.22
C ASN A 192 24.43 -13.23 10.06
N ILE A 193 25.11 -12.09 9.90
CA ILE A 193 26.22 -11.95 8.97
C ILE A 193 27.27 -11.05 9.61
N ASP A 194 28.53 -11.46 9.59
CA ASP A 194 29.66 -10.70 10.14
C ASP A 194 29.44 -10.27 11.61
N GLY A 195 28.71 -11.06 12.41
CA GLY A 195 28.39 -10.75 13.80
C GLY A 195 27.17 -9.83 14.01
N HIS A 196 26.55 -9.38 12.92
CA HIS A 196 25.41 -8.46 12.93
C HIS A 196 24.08 -9.17 12.72
N TYR A 197 22.99 -8.54 13.17
CA TYR A 197 21.61 -8.98 12.92
C TYR A 197 20.86 -7.91 12.09
N PRO A 198 21.05 -7.87 10.76
CA PRO A 198 20.63 -6.76 9.91
C PRO A 198 19.18 -6.29 10.08
N VAL A 199 18.24 -7.22 10.23
CA VAL A 199 16.81 -6.89 10.38
C VAL A 199 16.52 -6.28 11.74
N ARG A 200 17.14 -6.78 12.81
CA ARG A 200 16.96 -6.25 14.17
C ARG A 200 17.56 -4.85 14.29
N GLU A 201 18.75 -4.66 13.74
CA GLU A 201 19.43 -3.36 13.65
C GLU A 201 18.59 -2.36 12.85
N LEU A 202 18.02 -2.78 11.72
CA LEU A 202 17.11 -1.96 10.91
C LEU A 202 15.86 -1.51 11.68
N TRP A 203 15.25 -2.40 12.48
CA TRP A 203 14.08 -2.05 13.31
C TRP A 203 14.43 -1.03 14.40
N ALA A 204 15.61 -1.18 15.03
CA ALA A 204 16.09 -0.18 15.98
C ALA A 204 16.29 1.18 15.29
N ARG A 205 16.89 1.18 14.10
CA ARG A 205 17.15 2.39 13.32
C ARG A 205 15.88 3.07 12.85
N ALA A 206 14.86 2.31 12.44
CA ALA A 206 13.55 2.85 12.09
C ALA A 206 12.88 3.59 13.27
N ARG A 207 13.03 3.09 14.50
CA ARG A 207 12.55 3.79 15.70
C ARG A 207 13.25 5.13 15.91
N SER A 208 14.57 5.16 15.75
CA SER A 208 15.35 6.42 15.81
C SER A 208 14.94 7.40 14.72
N CYS A 209 14.61 6.92 13.52
CA CYS A 209 14.08 7.75 12.44
C CYS A 209 12.77 8.43 12.80
N TRP A 210 11.84 7.68 13.40
CA TRP A 210 10.58 8.27 13.83
C TRP A 210 10.77 9.38 14.86
N THR A 211 11.72 9.24 15.80
CA THR A 211 12.03 10.30 16.75
C THR A 211 12.38 11.61 16.03
N ARG A 212 13.29 11.59 15.06
CA ARG A 212 13.67 12.80 14.31
C ARG A 212 12.52 13.36 13.47
N ILE A 213 11.82 12.51 12.71
CA ILE A 213 10.71 12.92 11.83
C ILE A 213 9.56 13.52 12.66
N LEU A 214 9.20 12.90 13.78
CA LEU A 214 8.09 13.34 14.62
C LEU A 214 8.44 14.54 15.50
N LEU A 215 9.71 14.78 15.84
CA LEU A 215 10.13 15.97 16.58
C LEU A 215 10.41 17.19 15.70
N HIS A 216 10.57 17.01 14.38
CA HIS A 216 10.70 18.12 13.43
C HIS A 216 9.48 19.06 13.51
N GLU A 217 9.61 20.34 13.15
CA GLU A 217 8.48 21.29 13.26
C GLU A 217 7.41 21.12 12.15
N SER A 218 7.80 20.58 11.01
CA SER A 218 6.95 20.30 9.85
C SER A 218 5.74 19.42 10.17
N ARG A 219 4.59 19.72 9.55
CA ARG A 219 3.35 18.96 9.67
C ARG A 219 3.17 17.95 8.55
N SER A 220 3.63 18.27 7.34
CA SER A 220 3.61 17.36 6.19
C SER A 220 5.04 17.08 5.74
N VAL A 221 5.46 15.82 5.84
CA VAL A 221 6.85 15.42 5.62
C VAL A 221 6.93 14.35 4.53
N LEU A 222 7.72 14.64 3.48
CA LEU A 222 8.11 13.64 2.48
C LEU A 222 9.35 12.91 2.97
N VAL A 223 9.38 11.59 2.88
CA VAL A 223 10.55 10.76 3.24
C VAL A 223 10.88 9.84 2.06
N VAL A 224 12.05 9.99 1.48
CA VAL A 224 12.50 9.15 0.36
C VAL A 224 13.63 8.23 0.82
N ALA A 225 13.40 6.93 0.76
CA ALA A 225 14.32 5.92 1.29
C ALA A 225 14.27 4.62 0.47
N HIS A 226 14.23 3.45 1.12
CA HIS A 226 14.43 2.15 0.49
C HIS A 226 13.41 1.10 0.90
N ASN A 227 13.52 -0.08 0.30
CA ASN A 227 12.56 -1.16 0.50
C ASN A 227 12.53 -1.63 1.96
N ALA A 228 13.68 -2.01 2.53
CA ALA A 228 13.69 -2.61 3.87
C ALA A 228 13.38 -1.55 4.93
N VAL A 229 14.01 -0.38 4.86
CA VAL A 229 13.80 0.69 5.85
C VAL A 229 12.37 1.22 5.85
N ASN A 230 11.70 1.35 4.69
CA ASN A 230 10.29 1.75 4.66
C ASN A 230 9.39 0.68 5.29
N GLN A 231 9.68 -0.61 5.06
CA GLN A 231 8.94 -1.68 5.75
C GLN A 231 9.13 -1.59 7.26
N ALA A 232 10.35 -1.35 7.75
CA ALA A 232 10.64 -1.18 9.17
C ALA A 232 9.95 0.07 9.75
N LEU A 233 9.92 1.20 9.02
CA LEU A 233 9.21 2.41 9.42
C LEU A 233 7.70 2.16 9.56
N VAL A 234 7.07 1.56 8.54
CA VAL A 234 5.64 1.21 8.58
C VAL A 234 5.35 0.22 9.72
N ALA A 235 6.14 -0.85 9.82
CA ALA A 235 5.96 -1.90 10.83
C ALA A 235 6.06 -1.33 12.24
N THR A 236 7.13 -0.57 12.55
CA THR A 236 7.33 0.03 13.87
C THR A 236 6.26 1.08 14.21
N ALA A 237 5.73 1.80 13.22
CA ALA A 237 4.65 2.76 13.43
C ALA A 237 3.33 2.08 13.85
N ILE A 238 3.04 0.88 13.33
CA ILE A 238 1.78 0.17 13.62
C ILE A 238 1.96 -1.01 14.59
N GLY A 239 3.08 -1.06 15.32
CA GLY A 239 3.32 -2.03 16.39
C GLY A 239 3.76 -3.44 15.94
N LEU A 240 4.31 -3.59 14.73
CA LEU A 240 4.76 -4.87 14.19
C LEU A 240 6.27 -5.09 14.40
N GLY A 241 6.62 -6.30 14.83
CA GLY A 241 8.01 -6.72 15.07
C GLY A 241 8.77 -7.13 13.81
N THR A 242 10.01 -7.58 14.01
CA THR A 242 10.96 -7.97 12.94
C THR A 242 10.49 -9.15 12.10
N GLU A 243 9.62 -9.99 12.64
CA GLU A 243 8.96 -11.11 11.98
C GLU A 243 8.10 -10.69 10.78
N TYR A 244 7.73 -9.40 10.70
CA TYR A 244 6.98 -8.84 9.57
C TYR A 244 7.86 -8.40 8.39
N PHE A 245 9.18 -8.55 8.49
CA PHE A 245 10.08 -8.23 7.39
C PHE A 245 9.75 -9.03 6.12
N ARG A 246 9.60 -8.33 4.99
CA ARG A 246 9.20 -8.84 3.65
C ARG A 246 7.75 -9.31 3.50
N ILE A 247 6.91 -9.06 4.49
CA ILE A 247 5.46 -9.25 4.39
C ILE A 247 4.85 -8.07 3.63
N LEU A 248 5.25 -6.84 3.97
CA LEU A 248 4.78 -5.62 3.32
C LEU A 248 5.53 -5.39 2.01
N LEU A 249 4.81 -5.36 0.90
CA LEU A 249 5.39 -5.05 -0.40
C LEU A 249 5.72 -3.54 -0.48
N GLN A 250 6.87 -3.21 -1.06
CA GLN A 250 7.23 -1.84 -1.45
C GLN A 250 7.76 -1.86 -2.89
N SER A 251 6.99 -1.32 -3.82
CA SER A 251 7.37 -1.13 -5.23
C SER A 251 8.37 0.00 -5.37
N ASN A 252 9.21 0.00 -6.41
CA ASN A 252 10.02 1.18 -6.73
C ASN A 252 9.09 2.39 -6.96
N CYS A 253 9.41 3.53 -6.34
CA CYS A 253 8.55 4.72 -6.30
C CYS A 253 7.15 4.50 -5.68
N GLY A 254 6.96 3.38 -4.96
CA GLY A 254 5.76 3.12 -4.18
C GLY A 254 5.65 4.07 -2.99
N VAL A 255 4.43 4.54 -2.73
CA VAL A 255 4.11 5.56 -1.73
C VAL A 255 3.27 4.97 -0.61
N SER A 256 3.66 5.20 0.63
CA SER A 256 2.86 4.91 1.82
C SER A 256 2.63 6.19 2.60
N VAL A 257 1.46 6.35 3.21
CA VAL A 257 1.09 7.56 3.96
C VAL A 257 0.67 7.17 5.36
N LEU A 258 1.30 7.78 6.37
CA LEU A 258 0.93 7.62 7.77
C LEU A 258 0.54 8.98 8.36
N ASP A 259 -0.60 8.99 9.04
CA ASP A 259 -1.08 10.13 9.81
C ASP A 259 -0.86 9.86 11.31
N PHE A 260 -0.24 10.80 12.01
CA PHE A 260 0.02 10.78 13.45
C PHE A 260 -0.79 11.91 14.10
N THR A 261 -1.71 11.56 14.99
CA THR A 261 -2.59 12.52 15.67
C THR A 261 -2.22 12.59 17.16
N PRO A 262 -1.98 13.78 17.74
CA PRO A 262 -1.73 13.94 19.17
C PRO A 262 -2.84 13.29 20.00
N GLN A 263 -2.46 12.68 21.13
CA GLN A 263 -3.41 12.20 22.12
C GLN A 263 -3.29 13.04 23.41
N PRO A 264 -4.39 13.16 24.19
CA PRO A 264 -4.36 13.79 25.50
C PRO A 264 -3.31 13.16 26.43
N GLU A 265 -2.96 13.90 27.50
CA GLU A 265 -2.15 13.40 28.63
C GLU A 265 -0.73 12.92 28.26
N GLY A 266 -0.18 13.41 27.15
CA GLY A 266 1.18 13.03 26.74
C GLY A 266 1.31 11.54 26.39
N ARG A 267 0.25 10.95 25.85
CA ARG A 267 0.29 9.59 25.29
C ARG A 267 0.94 9.60 23.89
N SER A 268 1.41 8.44 23.45
CA SER A 268 1.84 8.24 22.06
C SER A 268 0.76 8.71 21.09
N PRO A 269 1.11 9.29 19.93
CA PRO A 269 0.13 9.65 18.92
C PRO A 269 -0.73 8.45 18.50
N PHE A 270 -1.97 8.74 18.11
CA PHE A 270 -2.78 7.80 17.35
C PHE A 270 -2.23 7.72 15.93
N ILE A 271 -2.01 6.51 15.41
CA ILE A 271 -1.34 6.28 14.13
C ILE A 271 -2.31 5.64 13.16
N CYS A 272 -2.45 6.24 11.98
CA CYS A 272 -3.28 5.74 10.90
C CYS A 272 -2.41 5.48 9.66
N LEU A 273 -2.33 4.23 9.22
CA LEU A 273 -1.78 3.89 7.90
C LEU A 273 -2.85 4.17 6.83
N ASN A 274 -2.79 5.38 6.26
CA ASN A 274 -3.78 5.89 5.33
C ASN A 274 -3.65 5.25 3.93
N ARG A 275 -2.41 5.08 3.46
CA ARG A 275 -2.09 4.46 2.17
C ARG A 275 -0.89 3.54 2.33
N LEU A 276 -0.87 2.43 1.61
CA LEU A 276 0.22 1.47 1.63
C LEU A 276 0.64 1.08 0.21
N ASN A 277 1.90 1.37 -0.13
CA ASN A 277 2.53 0.95 -1.38
C ASN A 277 1.75 1.32 -2.66
N GLN A 278 1.18 2.51 -2.69
CA GLN A 278 0.50 3.03 -3.87
C GLN A 278 1.51 3.36 -4.96
N THR A 279 1.23 2.92 -6.19
CA THR A 279 1.97 3.33 -7.38
C THR A 279 1.02 4.05 -8.35
N PRO A 280 1.54 4.79 -9.34
CA PRO A 280 0.71 5.36 -10.40
C PRO A 280 -0.03 4.29 -11.23
N ASN A 281 0.52 3.08 -11.32
CA ASN A 281 -0.16 1.94 -11.93
C ASN A 281 -1.31 1.45 -11.04
N SER A 282 -2.32 0.82 -11.66
CA SER A 282 -3.41 0.17 -10.92
C SER A 282 -2.86 -0.63 -9.74
N PRO A 283 -3.41 -0.44 -8.51
CA PRO A 283 -2.97 -1.19 -7.33
C PRO A 283 -3.16 -2.69 -7.50
N ILE A 284 -3.89 -3.10 -8.55
CA ILE A 284 -4.23 -4.47 -8.85
C ILE A 284 -3.77 -4.78 -10.28
N ALA A 285 -2.49 -5.12 -10.45
CA ALA A 285 -1.95 -5.53 -11.74
C ALA A 285 -2.27 -7.01 -12.03
N ALA A 286 -2.72 -7.34 -13.24
CA ALA A 286 -2.86 -8.73 -13.67
C ALA A 286 -1.47 -9.41 -13.75
N GLY A 287 -1.18 -10.37 -12.87
CA GLY A 287 0.09 -11.12 -12.86
C GLY A 287 0.87 -11.09 -11.54
N SER A 288 2.20 -11.12 -11.61
CA SER A 288 3.08 -11.17 -10.42
C SER A 288 3.29 -9.79 -9.80
N SER A 289 2.88 -9.59 -8.54
CA SER A 289 3.24 -8.39 -7.76
C SER A 289 4.62 -8.60 -7.12
N GLY A 290 5.56 -7.69 -7.36
CA GLY A 290 6.91 -7.79 -6.79
C GLY A 290 7.69 -9.05 -7.22
N GLY A 291 7.39 -9.62 -8.39
CA GLY A 291 8.05 -10.81 -8.92
C GLY A 291 7.63 -12.14 -8.25
N ARG A 292 6.62 -12.13 -7.37
CA ARG A 292 6.06 -13.35 -6.77
C ARG A 292 4.88 -13.85 -7.60
N LYS A 293 4.89 -15.11 -8.05
CA LYS A 293 3.72 -15.76 -8.63
C LYS A 293 2.77 -16.13 -7.49
N THR A 294 1.51 -15.72 -7.58
CA THR A 294 0.47 -16.06 -6.61
C THR A 294 -0.47 -17.10 -7.23
N SER A 295 -0.73 -18.20 -6.53
CA SER A 295 -1.76 -19.16 -6.93
C SER A 295 -3.16 -18.60 -6.69
N ASN A 296 -3.34 -17.91 -5.55
CA ASN A 296 -4.59 -17.26 -5.15
C ASN A 296 -4.34 -15.78 -4.83
N ARG A 297 -5.29 -14.93 -5.17
CA ARG A 297 -5.29 -13.50 -4.84
C ARG A 297 -6.59 -13.16 -4.12
N ILE A 298 -6.47 -12.57 -2.94
CA ILE A 298 -7.60 -12.05 -2.17
C ILE A 298 -7.57 -10.52 -2.29
N ILE A 299 -8.71 -9.94 -2.66
CA ILE A 299 -8.90 -8.50 -2.72
C ILE A 299 -9.91 -8.14 -1.64
N LEU A 300 -9.51 -7.29 -0.71
CA LEU A 300 -10.38 -6.80 0.35
C LEU A 300 -10.93 -5.44 -0.08
N ALA A 301 -12.24 -5.29 -0.03
CA ALA A 301 -12.94 -4.05 -0.35
C ALA A 301 -13.87 -3.68 0.82
N CYS A 302 -13.86 -2.41 1.21
CA CYS A 302 -14.84 -1.87 2.15
C CYS A 302 -16.16 -1.64 1.43
N HIS A 303 -17.27 -1.73 2.16
CA HIS A 303 -18.58 -1.37 1.58
C HIS A 303 -18.64 0.13 1.27
N GLY A 304 -19.45 0.50 0.28
CA GLY A 304 -19.73 1.89 -0.03
C GLY A 304 -20.40 2.62 1.14
N TYR A 305 -20.30 3.94 1.13
CA TYR A 305 -20.86 4.81 2.17
C TYR A 305 -22.36 4.56 2.40
N THR A 306 -22.77 4.53 3.66
CA THR A 306 -24.17 4.36 4.09
C THR A 306 -24.75 5.69 4.53
N GLN A 307 -26.07 5.79 4.65
CA GLN A 307 -26.70 6.99 5.23
C GLN A 307 -26.30 7.13 6.71
N SER A 308 -25.81 8.30 7.11
CA SER A 308 -25.64 8.63 8.53
C SER A 308 -26.93 9.29 9.02
N ASN A 309 -27.72 8.61 9.85
CA ASN A 309 -28.88 9.23 10.48
C ASN A 309 -28.53 9.63 11.92
N PRO A 310 -28.35 10.92 12.24
CA PRO A 310 -27.89 11.37 13.56
C PRO A 310 -28.90 11.10 14.69
N GLU A 311 -30.16 10.79 14.37
CA GLU A 311 -31.22 10.44 15.34
C GLU A 311 -31.36 8.93 15.60
N ALA A 312 -30.62 8.07 14.88
CA ALA A 312 -30.72 6.63 15.03
C ALA A 312 -29.69 6.10 16.03
N SER A 313 -30.08 6.04 17.30
CA SER A 313 -29.39 5.18 18.28
C SER A 313 -29.51 3.71 17.85
N THR A 314 -28.38 2.99 17.84
CA THR A 314 -28.17 1.54 17.62
C THR A 314 -28.05 1.03 16.17
N SER A 315 -26.81 0.60 15.83
CA SER A 315 -26.42 -0.54 14.99
C SER A 315 -27.34 -1.02 13.85
N GLY A 316 -27.86 -0.11 13.02
CA GLY A 316 -28.69 -0.45 11.86
C GLY A 316 -27.88 -0.95 10.66
N ASP A 317 -28.29 -2.08 10.08
CA ASP A 317 -27.83 -2.58 8.79
C ASP A 317 -28.36 -1.70 7.63
N LEU A 318 -27.81 -0.49 7.53
CA LEU A 318 -28.31 0.55 6.61
C LEU A 318 -27.87 0.27 5.17
N PRO A 319 -28.71 0.58 4.18
CA PRO A 319 -28.35 0.48 2.76
C PRO A 319 -27.27 1.51 2.38
N MET A 320 -26.61 1.27 1.25
CA MET A 320 -25.71 2.25 0.65
C MET A 320 -26.48 3.48 0.16
N ASN A 321 -25.87 4.66 0.30
CA ASN A 321 -26.39 5.88 -0.30
C ASN A 321 -25.83 6.05 -1.74
N MET A 322 -26.19 7.15 -2.41
CA MET A 322 -25.73 7.43 -3.77
C MET A 322 -24.21 7.50 -3.90
N LEU A 323 -23.51 8.06 -2.91
CA LEU A 323 -22.05 8.08 -2.87
C LEU A 323 -21.48 6.65 -2.76
N GLY A 324 -22.08 5.81 -1.92
CA GLY A 324 -21.69 4.40 -1.78
C GLY A 324 -21.87 3.61 -3.08
N ILE A 325 -22.90 3.90 -3.86
CA ILE A 325 -23.10 3.33 -5.20
C ILE A 325 -21.95 3.73 -6.13
N ILE A 326 -21.62 5.03 -6.20
CA ILE A 326 -20.52 5.54 -7.05
C ILE A 326 -19.19 4.90 -6.64
N GLN A 327 -18.89 4.83 -5.34
CA GLN A 327 -17.69 4.18 -4.82
C GLN A 327 -17.61 2.70 -5.19
N SER A 328 -18.73 1.98 -5.12
CA SER A 328 -18.81 0.57 -5.52
C SER A 328 -18.58 0.38 -7.02
N GLN A 329 -19.11 1.28 -7.85
CA GLN A 329 -18.89 1.27 -9.29
C GLN A 329 -17.41 1.55 -9.63
N LYS A 330 -16.79 2.54 -8.97
CA LYS A 330 -15.35 2.81 -9.12
C LYS A 330 -14.49 1.65 -8.66
N THR A 331 -14.88 0.96 -7.59
CA THR A 331 -14.21 -0.27 -7.17
C THR A 331 -14.34 -1.34 -8.25
N ALA A 332 -15.51 -1.49 -8.87
CA ALA A 332 -15.70 -2.42 -9.98
C ALA A 332 -14.84 -2.08 -11.21
N GLU A 333 -14.74 -0.79 -11.57
CA GLU A 333 -13.86 -0.29 -12.64
C GLU A 333 -12.40 -0.69 -12.41
N LEU A 334 -11.89 -0.55 -11.18
CA LEU A 334 -10.52 -0.95 -10.81
C LEU A 334 -10.28 -2.46 -10.92
N LEU A 335 -11.34 -3.27 -10.89
CA LEU A 335 -11.27 -4.72 -10.95
C LEU A 335 -11.48 -5.28 -12.37
N LEU A 336 -11.79 -4.42 -13.36
CA LEU A 336 -12.15 -4.87 -14.71
C LEU A 336 -11.07 -5.70 -15.41
N ASP A 337 -9.82 -5.30 -15.24
CA ASP A 337 -8.68 -5.97 -15.88
C ASP A 337 -8.26 -7.25 -15.11
N LEU A 338 -9.03 -7.65 -14.09
CA LEU A 338 -8.76 -8.81 -13.27
C LEU A 338 -9.75 -9.93 -13.53
N LYS A 339 -9.22 -11.16 -13.54
CA LYS A 339 -10.04 -12.37 -13.50
C LYS A 339 -10.53 -12.61 -12.06
N VAL A 340 -11.56 -11.87 -11.62
CA VAL A 340 -12.22 -12.11 -10.33
C VAL A 340 -13.12 -13.34 -10.46
N SER A 341 -12.74 -14.45 -9.83
CA SER A 341 -13.47 -15.72 -9.93
C SER A 341 -14.63 -15.84 -8.93
N SER A 342 -14.58 -15.10 -7.82
CA SER A 342 -15.57 -15.19 -6.74
C SER A 342 -15.62 -13.91 -5.92
N ILE A 343 -16.80 -13.57 -5.41
CA ILE A 343 -17.03 -12.45 -4.49
C ILE A 343 -17.68 -13.01 -3.23
N ILE A 344 -17.06 -12.74 -2.08
CA ILE A 344 -17.57 -13.13 -0.76
C ILE A 344 -17.92 -11.85 -0.02
N SER A 345 -19.13 -11.78 0.54
CA SER A 345 -19.62 -10.59 1.25
C SER A 345 -20.06 -10.95 2.67
N SER A 346 -19.88 -10.00 3.58
CA SER A 346 -20.62 -9.97 4.84
C SER A 346 -22.15 -9.96 4.56
N PRO A 347 -22.98 -10.55 5.43
CA PRO A 347 -24.44 -10.52 5.31
C PRO A 347 -25.05 -9.12 5.44
N LYS A 348 -24.28 -8.12 5.89
CA LYS A 348 -24.75 -6.73 6.01
C LYS A 348 -25.19 -6.18 4.65
N LYS A 349 -26.32 -5.48 4.64
CA LYS A 349 -26.98 -4.89 3.47
C LYS A 349 -26.02 -4.05 2.63
N ALA A 350 -25.28 -3.11 3.23
CA ALA A 350 -24.31 -2.29 2.49
C ALA A 350 -23.21 -3.12 1.81
N CYS A 351 -22.70 -4.15 2.49
CA CYS A 351 -21.71 -5.06 1.93
C CYS A 351 -22.29 -5.86 0.76
N PHE A 352 -23.51 -6.39 0.92
CA PHE A 352 -24.20 -7.13 -0.13
C PHE A 352 -24.48 -6.25 -1.36
N GLU A 353 -24.98 -5.03 -1.17
CA GLU A 353 -25.22 -4.08 -2.26
C GLU A 353 -23.92 -3.68 -2.97
N THR A 354 -22.82 -3.49 -2.21
CA THR A 354 -21.48 -3.28 -2.78
C THR A 354 -21.05 -4.46 -3.65
N ALA A 355 -21.16 -5.68 -3.11
CA ALA A 355 -20.78 -6.91 -3.82
C ALA A 355 -21.60 -7.11 -5.11
N MET A 356 -22.91 -6.80 -5.06
CA MET A 356 -23.78 -6.84 -6.23
C MET A 356 -23.40 -5.80 -7.28
N ALA A 357 -23.08 -4.57 -6.86
CA ALA A 357 -22.63 -3.52 -7.79
C ALA A 357 -21.32 -3.91 -8.49
N ILE A 358 -20.35 -4.48 -7.76
CA ILE A 358 -19.10 -4.98 -8.31
C ILE A 358 -19.35 -6.14 -9.29
N SER A 359 -20.20 -7.10 -8.91
CA SER A 359 -20.54 -8.27 -9.73
C SER A 359 -21.19 -7.90 -11.07
N ARG A 360 -22.12 -6.93 -11.07
CA ARG A 360 -22.84 -6.50 -12.28
C ARG A 360 -21.91 -5.94 -13.35
N ILE A 361 -20.95 -5.11 -12.97
CA ILE A 361 -20.00 -4.49 -13.90
C ILE A 361 -19.01 -5.52 -14.46
N ALA A 362 -18.54 -6.46 -13.62
CA ALA A 362 -17.74 -7.60 -14.10
C ALA A 362 -18.50 -8.49 -15.11
N TRP A 363 -19.83 -8.60 -14.95
CA TRP A 363 -20.69 -9.42 -15.81
C TRP A 363 -20.99 -8.81 -17.18
N VAL A 364 -21.35 -7.52 -17.25
CA VAL A 364 -21.70 -6.83 -18.52
C VAL A 364 -20.57 -6.95 -19.55
N LEU A 365 -19.31 -6.88 -19.09
CA LEU A 365 -18.15 -6.96 -19.98
C LEU A 365 -17.80 -8.38 -20.41
N THR A 366 -18.08 -9.40 -19.58
CA THR A 366 -17.89 -10.80 -19.99
C THR A 366 -18.81 -11.16 -21.16
N VAL A 367 -20.06 -10.64 -21.15
CA VAL A 367 -21.02 -10.82 -22.24
C VAL A 367 -20.60 -10.04 -23.48
N CYS A 368 -20.17 -8.77 -23.34
CA CYS A 368 -19.68 -7.99 -24.49
C CYS A 368 -18.42 -8.58 -25.14
N HIS A 369 -17.49 -9.15 -24.35
CA HIS A 369 -16.29 -9.79 -24.90
C HIS A 369 -16.59 -11.13 -25.59
N ALA A 370 -17.60 -11.86 -25.13
CA ALA A 370 -18.07 -13.10 -25.77
C ALA A 370 -18.90 -12.85 -27.03
N MET A 371 -19.51 -11.67 -27.17
CA MET A 371 -20.24 -11.27 -28.38
C MET A 371 -19.33 -10.67 -29.47
N TRP A 372 -18.09 -10.30 -29.12
CA TRP A 372 -17.14 -9.67 -30.06
C TRP A 372 -16.05 -10.62 -30.57
N ARG A 373 -16.05 -11.88 -30.12
CA ARG A 373 -15.31 -13.02 -30.71
C ARG A 373 -16.30 -13.91 -31.42
#